data_AF-A0A7S3RJF5-F1
#
_entry.id   AF-A0A7S3RJF5-F1
#
_cell.length_a   1.000
_cell.length_b   1.000
_cell.length_c   1.000
_cell.angle_alpha   90.00
_cell.angle_beta   90.00
_cell.angle_gamma   90.00
#
_symmetry.space_group_name_H-M   'P 1'
#
loop_
_entity.id
_entity.type
_entity.pdbx_description
1 polymer ?
#
loop_
_entity_poly.entity_id
_entity_poly.type
_entity_poly.pdbx_seq_one_letter_code
_entity_poly.pdbx_strand_id
1 'polypeptide(L)'
;IGSEVARRAAALGATVIGTKRSGPFVPPPPPLKWLSPDNDRLLREADVVVLTVPGTGHASTAGLVNRTSLLLMRPHALLVPVSAGPINFGDLEAVLRDERPKQRAVIDTWPGGCWHYPNASCGPPLGPPDFPGSPVLARLPNVLPLPSLSMRDAAYWRSAADSVARNLDALANGKPLEGVVRNASDVVSVI
;
A
#
# COMPACT_ATOMS: atom_id res chain seq x y z
N ILE A 1 -1.32 8.46 -4.50
CA ILE A 1 -2.03 7.17 -4.67
C ILE A 1 -3.46 7.26 -4.14
N GLY A 2 -3.69 7.41 -2.83
CA GLY A 2 -5.06 7.44 -2.26
C GLY A 2 -6.03 8.44 -2.90
N SER A 3 -5.60 9.69 -3.13
CA SER A 3 -6.40 10.70 -3.84
C SER A 3 -6.82 10.29 -5.25
N GLU A 4 -5.94 9.57 -5.95
CA GLU A 4 -6.11 9.19 -7.35
C GLU A 4 -6.94 7.90 -7.49
N VAL A 5 -6.92 7.04 -6.46
CA VAL A 5 -7.91 5.98 -6.25
C VAL A 5 -9.29 6.58 -5.99
N ALA A 6 -9.40 7.53 -5.05
CA ALA A 6 -10.65 8.20 -4.71
C ALA A 6 -11.31 8.84 -5.95
N ARG A 7 -10.53 9.58 -6.75
CA ARG A 7 -11.01 10.20 -7.99
C ARG A 7 -11.57 9.19 -8.98
N ARG A 8 -10.87 8.08 -9.24
CA ARG A 8 -11.35 7.03 -10.16
C ARG A 8 -12.56 6.28 -9.62
N ALA A 9 -12.57 5.94 -8.34
CA ALA A 9 -13.69 5.25 -7.71
C ALA A 9 -14.97 6.11 -7.79
N ALA A 10 -14.87 7.41 -7.50
CA ALA A 10 -15.99 8.34 -7.64
C ALA A 10 -16.49 8.44 -9.09
N ALA A 11 -15.58 8.47 -10.07
CA ALA A 11 -15.94 8.47 -11.50
C ALA A 11 -16.68 7.20 -11.94
N LEU A 12 -16.50 6.08 -11.22
CA LEU A 12 -17.23 4.82 -11.41
C LEU A 12 -18.55 4.76 -10.61
N GLY A 13 -18.95 5.86 -9.94
CA GLY A 13 -20.19 5.94 -9.17
C GLY A 13 -20.07 5.47 -7.71
N ALA A 14 -18.87 5.19 -7.20
CA ALA A 14 -18.70 4.81 -5.80
C ALA A 14 -18.89 6.02 -4.85
N THR A 15 -19.45 5.75 -3.67
CA THR A 15 -19.33 6.69 -2.54
C THR A 15 -17.93 6.56 -1.94
N VAL A 16 -17.19 7.65 -1.88
CA VAL A 16 -15.80 7.62 -1.40
C VAL A 16 -15.69 8.24 -0.01
N ILE A 17 -15.07 7.50 0.90
CA ILE A 17 -14.72 7.93 2.26
C ILE A 17 -13.22 7.70 2.47
N GLY A 18 -12.59 8.44 3.36
CA GLY A 18 -11.15 8.35 3.52
C GLY A 18 -10.69 8.56 4.95
N THR A 19 -9.56 7.94 5.30
CA THR A 19 -8.84 8.25 6.53
C THR A 19 -7.41 8.64 6.25
N LYS A 20 -6.88 9.53 7.10
CA LYS A 20 -5.44 9.85 7.14
C LYS A 20 -5.05 10.35 8.53
N ARG A 21 -3.75 10.29 8.85
CA ARG A 21 -3.23 10.58 10.20
C ARG A 21 -3.48 12.01 10.69
N SER A 22 -3.36 13.00 9.80
CA SER A 22 -3.30 14.42 10.19
C SER A 22 -4.27 15.24 9.33
N GLY A 23 -4.72 16.40 9.79
CA GLY A 23 -5.69 17.23 9.06
C GLY A 23 -5.14 17.98 7.85
N PRO A 24 -5.87 18.97 7.32
CA PRO A 24 -7.25 19.31 7.70
C PRO A 24 -8.25 18.21 7.30
N PHE A 25 -9.35 18.09 8.07
CA PHE A 25 -10.41 17.08 7.85
C PHE A 25 -11.70 17.69 7.29
N VAL A 26 -11.96 18.97 7.60
CA VAL A 26 -13.18 19.68 7.20
C VAL A 26 -12.80 20.98 6.47
N PRO A 27 -13.45 21.28 5.32
CA PRO A 27 -14.30 20.37 4.56
C PRO A 27 -13.48 19.19 4.00
N PRO A 28 -14.10 18.00 3.81
CA PRO A 28 -13.40 16.90 3.16
C PRO A 28 -13.07 17.29 1.71
N PRO A 29 -11.86 16.98 1.21
CA PRO A 29 -11.51 17.28 -0.17
C PRO A 29 -12.38 16.44 -1.12
N PRO A 30 -12.95 17.03 -2.19
CA PRO A 30 -13.64 16.25 -3.22
C PRO A 30 -12.74 15.13 -3.77
N PRO A 31 -13.27 13.92 -4.04
CA PRO A 31 -14.69 13.53 -4.01
C PRO A 31 -15.12 12.89 -2.67
N LEU A 32 -14.38 13.09 -1.58
CA LEU A 32 -14.66 12.42 -0.32
C LEU A 32 -15.95 12.93 0.32
N LYS A 33 -16.86 12.01 0.66
CA LYS A 33 -18.02 12.27 1.52
C LYS A 33 -17.59 12.70 2.92
N TRP A 34 -16.52 12.09 3.44
CA TRP A 34 -15.88 12.49 4.69
C TRP A 34 -14.41 12.07 4.71
N LEU A 35 -13.62 12.78 5.54
CA LEU A 35 -12.21 12.48 5.84
C LEU A 35 -12.01 12.58 7.37
N SER A 36 -11.43 11.57 8.00
CA SER A 36 -11.17 11.56 9.46
C SER A 36 -9.93 10.73 9.83
N PRO A 37 -9.45 10.77 11.09
CA PRO A 37 -8.42 9.82 11.54
C PRO A 37 -8.99 8.45 11.96
N ASP A 38 -10.31 8.31 12.02
CA ASP A 38 -11.01 7.11 12.51
C ASP A 38 -11.06 5.97 11.47
N ASN A 39 -10.08 5.07 11.54
CA ASN A 39 -10.01 3.87 10.70
C ASN A 39 -11.15 2.89 10.99
N ASP A 40 -11.55 2.73 12.24
CA ASP A 40 -12.56 1.75 12.64
C ASP A 40 -13.92 2.07 12.01
N ARG A 41 -14.27 3.36 11.97
CA ARG A 41 -15.45 3.83 11.23
C ARG A 41 -15.35 3.52 9.74
N LEU A 42 -14.20 3.79 9.11
CA LEU A 42 -13.98 3.47 7.70
C LEU A 42 -14.21 1.98 7.43
N LEU A 43 -13.61 1.11 8.25
CA LEU A 43 -13.68 -0.34 8.07
C LEU A 43 -15.11 -0.87 8.19
N ARG A 44 -15.92 -0.32 9.11
CA ARG A 44 -17.34 -0.69 9.25
C ARG A 44 -18.21 -0.20 8.09
N GLU A 45 -17.87 0.95 7.50
CA GLU A 45 -18.65 1.57 6.42
C GLU A 45 -18.30 1.06 5.01
N ALA A 46 -17.06 0.63 4.77
CA ALA A 46 -16.56 0.36 3.42
C ALA A 46 -16.87 -1.07 2.91
N ASP A 47 -17.33 -1.17 1.66
CA ASP A 47 -17.42 -2.43 0.91
C ASP A 47 -16.09 -2.78 0.21
N VAL A 48 -15.26 -1.77 -0.07
CA VAL A 48 -13.92 -1.92 -0.64
C VAL A 48 -12.96 -1.04 0.15
N VAL A 49 -11.91 -1.63 0.70
CA VAL A 49 -10.87 -0.95 1.47
C VAL A 49 -9.59 -0.96 0.65
N VAL A 50 -9.16 0.21 0.18
CA VAL A 50 -7.88 0.38 -0.50
C VAL A 50 -6.88 0.99 0.47
N LEU A 51 -5.89 0.20 0.89
CA LEU A 51 -4.88 0.63 1.85
C LEU A 51 -3.72 1.30 1.12
N THR A 52 -3.62 2.63 1.22
CA THR A 52 -2.59 3.42 0.53
C THR A 52 -1.53 4.02 1.45
N VAL A 53 -1.33 3.44 2.63
CA VAL A 53 -0.31 3.91 3.58
C VAL A 53 1.08 3.39 3.16
N PRO A 54 2.16 4.17 3.38
CA PRO A 54 3.51 3.73 3.02
C PRO A 54 3.93 2.44 3.75
N GLY A 55 4.69 1.58 3.07
CA GLY A 55 5.22 0.35 3.66
C GLY A 55 6.54 0.50 4.43
N THR A 56 7.13 1.70 4.44
CA THR A 56 8.46 1.94 5.01
C THR A 56 8.42 2.07 6.52
N GLY A 57 9.01 1.11 7.25
CA GLY A 57 9.76 1.20 8.52
C GLY A 57 9.20 1.95 9.74
N HIS A 58 8.12 2.70 9.62
CA HIS A 58 7.49 3.42 10.72
C HIS A 58 6.64 2.44 11.53
N ALA A 59 6.98 2.27 12.80
CA ALA A 59 6.20 1.47 13.75
C ALA A 59 4.70 1.85 13.75
N SER A 60 4.38 3.11 13.43
CA SER A 60 3.01 3.62 13.39
C SER A 60 2.13 3.04 12.28
N THR A 61 2.70 2.38 11.27
CA THR A 61 1.93 1.75 10.18
C THR A 61 2.01 0.23 10.19
N ALA A 62 2.92 -0.35 10.96
CA ALA A 62 3.08 -1.79 11.07
C ALA A 62 1.84 -2.43 11.72
N GLY A 63 1.30 -3.49 11.09
CA GLY A 63 0.16 -4.21 11.63
C GLY A 63 -1.15 -3.41 11.70
N LEU A 64 -1.30 -2.33 10.92
CA LEU A 64 -2.57 -1.62 10.77
C LEU A 64 -3.67 -2.55 10.22
N VAL A 65 -3.28 -3.49 9.35
CA VAL A 65 -4.14 -4.60 8.94
C VAL A 65 -3.75 -5.82 9.76
N ASN A 66 -4.54 -6.09 10.77
CA ASN A 66 -4.45 -7.21 11.69
C ASN A 66 -5.83 -7.87 11.87
N ARG A 67 -5.90 -8.94 12.66
CA ARG A 67 -7.15 -9.67 12.93
C ARG A 67 -8.31 -8.75 13.36
N THR A 68 -8.08 -7.84 14.31
CA THR A 68 -9.12 -6.91 14.79
C THR A 68 -9.66 -6.02 13.67
N SER A 69 -8.78 -5.41 12.89
CA SER A 69 -9.18 -4.55 11.77
C SER A 69 -9.94 -5.33 10.68
N LEU A 70 -9.53 -6.56 10.38
CA LEU A 70 -10.19 -7.41 9.38
C LEU A 70 -11.58 -7.84 9.85
N LEU A 71 -11.76 -8.08 11.15
CA LEU A 71 -13.06 -8.40 11.73
C LEU A 71 -14.02 -7.21 11.79
N LEU A 72 -13.51 -5.98 11.83
CA LEU A 72 -14.29 -4.74 11.70
C LEU A 72 -14.80 -4.49 10.27
N MET A 73 -14.07 -4.99 9.26
CA MET A 73 -14.53 -4.90 7.87
C MET A 73 -15.84 -5.64 7.67
N ARG A 74 -16.65 -5.18 6.72
CA ARG A 74 -17.90 -5.86 6.36
C ARG A 74 -17.63 -7.32 5.96
N PRO A 75 -18.55 -8.27 6.21
CA PRO A 75 -18.33 -9.69 5.92
C PRO A 75 -18.07 -10.04 4.45
N HIS A 76 -18.36 -9.13 3.52
CA HIS A 76 -18.17 -9.27 2.07
C HIS A 76 -17.15 -8.28 1.49
N ALA A 77 -16.47 -7.53 2.36
CA ALA A 77 -15.57 -6.46 1.95
C ALA A 77 -14.40 -7.00 1.12
N LEU A 78 -13.92 -6.16 0.21
CA LEU A 78 -12.70 -6.40 -0.56
C LEU A 78 -11.54 -5.57 0.01
N LEU A 79 -10.44 -6.22 0.38
CA LEU A 79 -9.19 -5.56 0.75
C LEU A 79 -8.25 -5.45 -0.47
N VAL A 80 -7.72 -4.26 -0.72
CA VAL A 80 -6.71 -4.00 -1.77
C VAL A 80 -5.56 -3.19 -1.17
N PRO A 81 -4.52 -3.84 -0.64
CA PRO A 81 -3.35 -3.13 -0.17
C PRO A 81 -2.39 -2.79 -1.30
N VAL A 82 -1.83 -1.59 -1.25
CA VAL A 82 -0.78 -1.13 -2.20
C VAL A 82 0.62 -1.15 -1.58
N SER A 83 0.74 -1.67 -0.37
CA SER A 83 2.01 -1.89 0.33
C SER A 83 1.89 -3.06 1.31
N ALA A 84 2.99 -3.82 1.47
CA ALA A 84 3.01 -5.01 2.32
C ALA A 84 3.27 -4.69 3.81
N GLY A 85 4.05 -3.64 4.11
CA GLY A 85 4.49 -3.31 5.48
C GLY A 85 3.37 -3.15 6.52
N PRO A 86 2.18 -2.62 6.18
CA PRO A 86 1.10 -2.48 7.14
C PRO A 86 0.31 -3.76 7.44
N ILE A 87 0.59 -4.85 6.75
CA ILE A 87 -0.20 -6.08 6.78
C ILE A 87 0.46 -7.11 7.70
N ASN A 88 -0.30 -7.61 8.67
CA ASN A 88 -0.03 -8.91 9.28
C ASN A 88 -0.62 -9.99 8.38
N PHE A 89 0.23 -10.63 7.58
CA PHE A 89 -0.22 -11.64 6.61
C PHE A 89 -0.70 -12.94 7.26
N GLY A 90 -0.21 -13.28 8.46
CA GLY A 90 -0.71 -14.45 9.19
C GLY A 90 -2.15 -14.24 9.66
N ASP A 91 -2.44 -13.06 10.21
CA ASP A 91 -3.81 -12.67 10.55
C ASP A 91 -4.71 -12.61 9.32
N LEU A 92 -4.21 -12.05 8.20
CA LEU A 92 -4.96 -11.98 6.94
C LEU A 92 -5.35 -13.37 6.44
N GLU A 93 -4.41 -14.32 6.42
CA GLU A 93 -4.69 -15.70 6.02
C GLU A 93 -5.70 -16.36 6.97
N ALA A 94 -5.46 -16.30 8.28
CA ALA A 94 -6.33 -16.92 9.27
C ALA A 94 -7.76 -16.38 9.18
N VAL A 95 -7.92 -15.06 9.08
CA VAL A 95 -9.25 -14.45 8.96
C VAL A 95 -9.93 -14.83 7.66
N LEU A 96 -9.24 -14.77 6.51
CA LEU A 96 -9.85 -15.10 5.22
C LEU A 96 -10.19 -16.59 5.09
N ARG A 97 -9.42 -17.48 5.74
CA ARG A 97 -9.65 -18.92 5.72
C ARG A 97 -10.74 -19.34 6.71
N ASP A 98 -10.64 -18.90 7.95
CA ASP A 98 -11.36 -19.52 9.08
C ASP A 98 -12.52 -18.66 9.60
N GLU A 99 -12.40 -17.32 9.57
CA GLU A 99 -13.34 -16.43 10.27
C GLU A 99 -14.28 -15.67 9.33
N ARG A 100 -13.78 -15.30 8.15
CA ARG A 100 -14.45 -14.45 7.15
C ARG A 100 -14.26 -14.99 5.73
N PRO A 101 -14.68 -16.23 5.42
CA PRO A 101 -14.49 -16.82 4.08
C PRO A 101 -15.24 -16.09 2.94
N LYS A 102 -16.13 -15.15 3.28
CA LYS A 102 -16.86 -14.29 2.33
C LYS A 102 -16.16 -12.96 2.04
N GLN A 103 -15.19 -12.56 2.86
CA GLN A 103 -14.31 -11.42 2.56
C GLN A 103 -13.34 -11.81 1.45
N ARG A 104 -12.83 -10.82 0.72
CA ARG A 104 -11.93 -11.03 -0.42
C ARG A 104 -10.70 -10.15 -0.30
N ALA A 105 -9.61 -10.56 -0.93
CA ALA A 105 -8.44 -9.73 -1.08
C ALA A 105 -7.84 -9.80 -2.49
N VAL A 106 -7.36 -8.66 -2.99
CA VAL A 106 -6.50 -8.60 -4.18
C VAL A 106 -5.12 -8.18 -3.71
N ILE A 107 -4.13 -9.05 -3.80
CA ILE A 107 -2.81 -8.86 -3.23
C ILE A 107 -1.79 -8.68 -4.34
N ASP A 108 -1.27 -7.46 -4.48
CA ASP A 108 -0.19 -7.11 -5.41
C ASP A 108 1.11 -6.77 -4.69
N THR A 109 1.15 -6.91 -3.37
CA THR A 109 2.33 -6.61 -2.55
C THR A 109 2.61 -7.72 -1.57
N TRP A 110 3.85 -8.18 -1.54
CA TRP A 110 4.26 -9.38 -0.80
C TRP A 110 5.39 -9.08 0.18
N PRO A 111 5.55 -9.87 1.26
CA PRO A 111 6.72 -9.80 2.13
C PRO A 111 8.02 -9.94 1.33
N GLY A 112 9.00 -9.06 1.59
CA GLY A 112 10.30 -9.07 0.89
C GLY A 112 10.33 -8.30 -0.44
N GLY A 113 9.17 -7.96 -1.02
CA GLY A 113 9.06 -7.17 -2.24
C GLY A 113 9.59 -7.86 -3.50
N CYS A 114 9.48 -7.18 -4.65
CA CYS A 114 9.82 -7.71 -5.98
C CYS A 114 11.18 -7.20 -6.53
N TRP A 115 12.11 -6.85 -5.65
CA TRP A 115 13.35 -6.15 -6.03
C TRP A 115 14.53 -7.11 -6.21
N HIS A 116 14.50 -8.07 -7.14
CA HIS A 116 15.66 -8.86 -7.59
C HIS A 116 16.61 -9.47 -6.51
N TYR A 117 16.22 -9.51 -5.24
CA TYR A 117 16.97 -10.16 -4.18
C TYR A 117 16.70 -11.66 -4.24
N PRO A 118 17.67 -12.52 -3.86
CA PRO A 118 17.49 -13.97 -3.91
C PRO A 118 16.28 -14.48 -3.09
N ASN A 119 15.78 -13.68 -2.14
CA ASN A 119 14.61 -13.97 -1.32
C ASN A 119 13.40 -13.04 -1.60
N ALA A 120 13.44 -12.25 -2.68
CA ALA A 120 12.33 -11.40 -3.09
C ALA A 120 11.17 -12.27 -3.59
N SER A 121 10.00 -12.17 -2.96
CA SER A 121 8.76 -12.73 -3.50
C SER A 121 7.98 -11.63 -4.19
N CYS A 122 7.80 -11.74 -5.50
CA CYS A 122 6.86 -10.87 -6.22
C CYS A 122 5.42 -11.40 -6.13
N GLY A 123 5.19 -12.56 -5.52
CA GLY A 123 3.93 -13.31 -5.63
C GLY A 123 3.87 -14.19 -6.87
N PRO A 124 2.98 -15.19 -6.91
CA PRO A 124 2.91 -16.14 -8.01
C PRO A 124 2.52 -15.47 -9.35
N PRO A 125 3.07 -15.93 -10.49
CA PRO A 125 4.04 -17.01 -10.63
C PRO A 125 5.51 -16.57 -10.42
N LEU A 126 5.75 -15.30 -10.08
CA LEU A 126 7.08 -14.70 -9.99
C LEU A 126 7.59 -14.74 -8.53
N GLY A 127 8.03 -15.92 -8.10
CA GLY A 127 8.54 -16.17 -6.75
C GLY A 127 7.68 -17.18 -5.98
N PRO A 128 8.12 -17.58 -4.77
CA PRO A 128 7.40 -18.56 -3.99
C PRO A 128 6.01 -18.02 -3.63
N PRO A 129 4.92 -18.79 -3.90
CA PRO A 129 3.56 -18.39 -3.54
C PRO A 129 3.34 -18.39 -2.02
N ASP A 130 4.16 -19.15 -1.31
CA ASP A 130 4.04 -19.42 0.11
C ASP A 130 5.18 -18.73 0.85
N PHE A 131 4.87 -18.19 2.01
CA PHE A 131 5.86 -17.64 2.92
C PHE A 131 5.60 -18.14 4.34
N PRO A 132 6.64 -18.26 5.19
CA PRO A 132 6.52 -18.89 6.51
C PRO A 132 5.38 -18.33 7.38
N GLY A 133 5.07 -17.03 7.23
CA GLY A 133 3.99 -16.37 7.98
C GLY A 133 2.59 -16.49 7.39
N SER A 134 2.43 -16.94 6.14
CA SER A 134 1.12 -17.27 5.56
C SER A 134 1.31 -18.24 4.37
N PRO A 135 1.42 -19.55 4.65
CA PRO A 135 1.83 -20.54 3.67
C PRO A 135 0.73 -20.93 2.67
N VAL A 136 -0.51 -20.45 2.81
CA VAL A 136 -1.61 -20.80 1.89
C VAL A 136 -2.40 -19.59 1.37
N LEU A 137 -2.14 -18.38 1.84
CA LEU A 137 -2.86 -17.16 1.46
C LEU A 137 -3.05 -17.02 -0.05
N ALA A 138 -1.99 -17.22 -0.85
CA ALA A 138 -2.05 -17.10 -2.31
C ALA A 138 -2.95 -18.14 -3.00
N ARG A 139 -3.29 -19.23 -2.29
CA ARG A 139 -4.14 -20.32 -2.80
C ARG A 139 -5.57 -20.26 -2.27
N LEU A 140 -5.88 -19.34 -1.36
CA LEU A 140 -7.24 -19.21 -0.85
C LEU A 140 -8.20 -18.81 -1.99
N PRO A 141 -9.40 -19.41 -2.08
CA PRO A 141 -10.33 -19.18 -3.20
C PRO A 141 -10.89 -17.75 -3.24
N ASN A 142 -10.76 -17.00 -2.15
CA ASN A 142 -11.17 -15.61 -1.99
C ASN A 142 -10.00 -14.62 -2.06
N VAL A 143 -8.82 -15.07 -2.51
CA VAL A 143 -7.65 -14.22 -2.75
C VAL A 143 -7.30 -14.22 -4.23
N LEU A 144 -7.14 -13.04 -4.81
CA LEU A 144 -6.50 -12.86 -6.11
C LEU A 144 -5.05 -12.44 -5.90
N PRO A 145 -4.08 -13.35 -6.02
CA PRO A 145 -2.67 -13.01 -5.95
C PRO A 145 -2.19 -12.43 -7.29
N LEU A 146 -1.43 -11.33 -7.24
CA LEU A 146 -0.81 -10.70 -8.40
C LEU A 146 0.71 -10.61 -8.22
N PRO A 147 1.50 -10.77 -9.31
CA PRO A 147 2.95 -10.87 -9.23
C PRO A 147 3.65 -9.50 -9.11
N SER A 148 3.19 -8.62 -8.21
CA SER A 148 3.72 -7.26 -8.02
C SER A 148 3.78 -6.50 -9.34
N LEU A 149 2.60 -6.33 -9.94
CA LEU A 149 2.38 -5.64 -11.21
C LEU A 149 2.41 -4.12 -11.05
N SER A 150 2.16 -3.61 -9.84
CA SER A 150 2.35 -2.21 -9.51
C SER A 150 3.78 -1.78 -9.84
N MET A 151 3.91 -0.57 -10.39
CA MET A 151 5.18 0.02 -10.84
C MET A 151 5.86 -0.69 -12.04
N ARG A 152 5.14 -1.43 -12.88
CA ARG A 152 5.67 -1.98 -14.15
C ARG A 152 5.40 -1.13 -15.39
N ASP A 153 4.78 0.03 -15.23
CA ASP A 153 4.44 0.90 -16.34
C ASP A 153 5.70 1.55 -16.96
N ALA A 154 5.82 1.48 -18.29
CA ALA A 154 6.97 2.03 -19.00
C ALA A 154 7.05 3.56 -18.88
N ALA A 155 5.91 4.25 -18.78
CA ALA A 155 5.91 5.71 -18.60
C ALA A 155 6.45 6.09 -17.22
N TYR A 156 6.07 5.35 -16.17
CA TYR A 156 6.67 5.49 -14.83
C TYR A 156 8.20 5.34 -14.86
N TRP A 157 8.71 4.26 -15.48
CA TRP A 157 10.16 4.02 -15.54
C TRP A 157 10.93 5.06 -16.34
N ARG A 158 10.35 5.56 -17.44
CA ARG A 158 10.93 6.68 -18.21
C ARG A 158 11.00 7.94 -17.36
N SER A 159 9.89 8.32 -16.72
CA SER A 159 9.86 9.50 -15.85
C SER A 159 10.84 9.40 -14.68
N ALA A 160 11.01 8.20 -14.12
CA ALA A 160 11.98 7.96 -13.05
C ALA A 160 13.42 8.11 -13.57
N ALA A 161 13.74 7.52 -14.72
CA ALA A 161 15.05 7.65 -15.35
C ALA A 161 15.39 9.12 -15.69
N ASP A 162 14.42 9.87 -16.24
CA ASP A 162 14.59 11.28 -16.55
C ASP A 162 14.85 12.10 -15.27
N SER A 163 14.16 11.79 -14.18
CA SER A 163 14.37 12.44 -12.88
C SER A 163 15.75 12.14 -12.30
N VAL A 164 16.27 10.92 -12.48
CA VAL A 164 17.63 10.56 -12.06
C VAL A 164 18.66 11.29 -12.91
N ALA A 165 18.49 11.28 -14.24
CA ALA A 165 19.40 11.96 -15.16
C ALA A 165 19.53 13.46 -14.85
N ARG A 166 18.40 14.16 -14.66
CA ARG A 166 18.41 15.58 -14.26
C ARG A 166 19.16 15.83 -12.95
N ASN A 167 19.01 14.95 -11.96
CA ASN A 167 19.71 15.08 -10.68
C ASN A 167 21.21 14.79 -10.80
N LEU A 168 21.62 13.82 -11.64
CA LEU A 168 23.03 13.57 -11.91
C LEU A 168 23.69 14.76 -12.62
N ASP A 169 23.02 15.34 -13.61
CA ASP A 169 23.49 16.54 -14.30
C ASP A 169 23.56 17.74 -13.34
N ALA A 170 22.55 17.93 -12.50
CA ALA A 170 22.55 19.00 -11.50
C ALA A 170 23.72 18.83 -10.52
N LEU A 171 23.93 17.61 -10.01
CA LEU A 171 25.03 17.30 -9.10
C LEU A 171 26.39 17.58 -9.73
N ALA A 172 26.62 17.11 -10.96
CA ALA A 172 27.88 17.29 -11.67
C ALA A 172 28.21 18.77 -11.94
N ASN A 173 27.19 19.63 -12.02
CA ASN A 173 27.34 21.06 -12.30
C ASN A 173 27.17 21.95 -11.06
N GLY A 174 27.10 21.37 -9.85
CA GLY A 174 26.89 22.13 -8.61
C GLY A 174 25.56 22.89 -8.54
N LYS A 175 24.53 22.40 -9.25
CA LYS A 175 23.18 22.98 -9.27
C LYS A 175 22.31 22.33 -8.18
N PRO A 176 21.23 23.00 -7.74
CA PRO A 176 20.27 22.42 -6.80
C PRO A 176 19.66 21.11 -7.30
N LEU A 177 19.52 20.14 -6.40
CA LEU A 177 18.91 18.84 -6.66
C LEU A 177 17.38 18.89 -6.47
N GLU A 178 16.66 18.05 -7.22
CA GLU A 178 15.21 17.85 -7.09
C GLU A 178 14.92 16.70 -6.12
N GLY A 179 13.89 16.83 -5.27
CA GLY A 179 13.39 15.71 -4.47
C GLY A 179 14.36 15.20 -3.39
N VAL A 180 15.20 16.06 -2.84
CA VAL A 180 16.16 15.73 -1.76
C VAL A 180 15.42 15.18 -0.53
N VAL A 181 15.70 13.92 -0.18
CA VAL A 181 15.08 13.22 0.97
C VAL A 181 15.84 13.47 2.27
N ARG A 182 17.18 13.52 2.20
CA ARG A 182 18.07 13.90 3.30
C ARG A 182 19.17 14.79 2.75
N ASN A 183 19.44 15.91 3.42
CA ASN A 183 20.52 16.77 3.00
C ASN A 183 21.86 16.16 3.44
N ALA A 184 22.81 16.03 2.52
CA ALA A 184 24.14 15.52 2.83
C ALA A 184 24.88 16.40 3.86
N SER A 185 24.57 17.70 3.90
CA SER A 185 25.10 18.64 4.89
C SER A 185 24.72 18.30 6.33
N ASP A 186 23.60 17.61 6.53
CA ASP A 186 23.12 17.24 7.88
C ASP A 186 23.90 16.04 8.46
N VAL A 187 24.71 15.35 7.64
CA VAL A 187 25.51 14.19 8.06
C VAL A 187 26.88 14.61 8.60
N VAL A 188 27.39 15.79 8.24
CA VAL A 188 28.73 16.26 8.62
C VAL A 188 28.78 16.84 10.04
N SER A 189 27.63 17.05 10.69
CA SER A 189 27.57 17.59 12.07
C SER A 189 27.74 16.55 13.18
N VAL A 190 28.09 15.29 12.85
CA VAL A 190 28.19 14.17 13.81
C VAL A 190 29.54 13.42 13.68
N ILE A 191 30.60 14.07 13.22
CA ILE A 191 31.97 13.53 13.26
C ILE A 191 32.86 14.48 14.06
#